data_AF-A0A6N9TQG5-F1
#
_entry.id   AF-A0A6N9TQG5-F1
#
_cell.length_a   1.000
_cell.length_b   1.000
_cell.length_c   1.000
_cell.angle_alpha   90.00
_cell.angle_beta   90.00
_cell.angle_gamma   90.00
#
_symmetry.space_group_name_H-M   'P 1'
#
loop_
_entity.id
_entity.type
_entity.pdbx_description
1 polymer ?
#
loop_
_entity_poly.entity_id
_entity_poly.type
_entity_poly.pdbx_seq_one_letter_code
_entity_poly.pdbx_strand_id
1 'polypeptide(L)'
;PPDVPLFAGHDPTPLTGTRAVRRALADQLWQPVRWDRTVRAVISAGARLLVCLDPTDTLARMVRWIDRRVEVLGTAGSDALEAAARRLSA
;
A
#
# COMPACT_ATOMS: atom_id res chain seq x y z
N PRO A 1 -14.96 10.07 4.30
CA PRO A 1 -14.10 9.71 3.14
C PRO A 1 -12.68 9.51 3.66
N PRO A 2 -11.78 8.83 2.93
CA PRO A 2 -10.39 8.77 3.36
C PRO A 2 -9.72 10.14 3.17
N ASP A 3 -8.90 10.57 4.13
CA ASP A 3 -8.17 11.84 4.06
C ASP A 3 -7.00 11.79 3.06
N VAL A 4 -6.56 10.58 2.73
CA VAL A 4 -5.55 10.29 1.70
C VAL A 4 -6.14 9.37 0.62
N PRO A 5 -5.69 9.46 -0.64
CA PRO A 5 -6.23 8.60 -1.70
C PRO A 5 -6.05 7.10 -1.37
N LEU A 6 -7.14 6.34 -1.53
CA LEU A 6 -7.14 4.89 -1.42
C LEU A 6 -6.97 4.26 -2.80
N PHE A 7 -6.03 3.33 -2.96
CA PHE A 7 -5.91 2.52 -4.17
C PHE A 7 -6.56 1.15 -3.93
N ALA A 8 -7.62 0.83 -4.69
CA ALA A 8 -8.30 -0.46 -4.53
C ALA A 8 -7.48 -1.61 -5.14
N GLY A 9 -7.68 -2.82 -4.61
CA GLY A 9 -6.94 -4.01 -5.05
C GLY A 9 -7.36 -4.51 -6.43
N HIS A 10 -8.64 -4.45 -6.78
CA HIS A 10 -9.15 -4.94 -8.06
C HIS A 10 -8.94 -3.95 -9.23
N ASP A 11 -9.04 -2.64 -8.96
CA ASP A 11 -8.79 -1.55 -9.89
C ASP A 11 -8.05 -0.40 -9.17
N PRO A 12 -6.73 -0.28 -9.33
CA PRO A 12 -5.90 0.61 -8.53
C PRO A 12 -5.92 2.06 -9.04
N THR A 13 -7.12 2.62 -9.20
CA THR A 13 -7.32 4.06 -9.40
C THR A 13 -7.40 4.77 -8.04
N PRO A 14 -6.87 6.00 -7.90
CA PRO A 14 -6.93 6.73 -6.62
C PRO A 14 -8.38 7.11 -6.28
N LEU A 15 -8.88 6.66 -5.12
CA LEU A 15 -10.23 6.93 -4.63
C LEU A 15 -10.20 7.91 -3.45
N THR A 16 -11.01 8.98 -3.52
CA THR A 16 -11.10 10.01 -2.47
C THR A 16 -12.50 10.13 -1.84
N GLY A 17 -13.54 9.52 -2.45
CA GLY A 17 -14.93 9.69 -2.04
C GLY A 17 -15.54 8.44 -1.39
N THR A 18 -16.38 8.63 -0.35
CA THR A 18 -17.05 7.53 0.39
C THR A 18 -17.83 6.60 -0.53
N ARG A 19 -18.58 7.14 -1.51
CA ARG A 19 -19.37 6.34 -2.46
C ARG A 19 -18.49 5.45 -3.33
N ALA A 20 -17.36 5.98 -3.81
CA ALA A 20 -16.43 5.25 -4.65
C ALA A 20 -15.74 4.12 -3.85
N VAL A 21 -15.30 4.40 -2.63
CA VAL A 21 -14.72 3.40 -1.72
C VAL A 21 -15.72 2.28 -1.40
N ARG A 22 -16.98 2.62 -1.08
CA ARG A 22 -18.02 1.60 -0.80
C ARG A 22 -18.23 0.67 -1.99
N ARG A 23 -18.27 1.21 -3.21
CA ARG A 23 -18.39 0.40 -4.43
C ARG A 23 -17.17 -0.49 -4.63
N ALA A 24 -15.97 0.09 -4.49
CA ALA A 24 -14.71 -0.65 -4.63
C ALA A 24 -14.59 -1.83 -3.66
N LEU A 25 -15.04 -1.66 -2.41
CA LEU A 25 -15.07 -2.75 -1.42
C LEU A 25 -16.07 -3.86 -1.79
N ALA A 26 -17.25 -3.50 -2.33
CA ALA A 26 -18.21 -4.49 -2.81
C ALA A 26 -17.66 -5.28 -4.01
N ASP A 27 -17.01 -4.60 -4.94
CA ASP A 27 -16.38 -5.21 -6.12
C ASP A 27 -15.22 -6.13 -5.73
N GLN A 28 -14.47 -5.79 -4.66
CA GLN A 28 -13.34 -6.58 -4.17
C GLN A 28 -13.71 -7.98 -3.68
N LEU A 29 -14.97 -8.22 -3.28
CA LEU A 29 -15.41 -9.52 -2.75
C LEU A 29 -15.35 -10.65 -3.78
N TRP A 30 -15.46 -10.31 -5.06
CA TRP A 30 -15.55 -11.27 -6.16
C TRP A 30 -14.53 -11.00 -7.28
N GLN A 31 -13.81 -9.87 -7.21
CA GLN A 31 -12.72 -9.55 -8.12
C GLN A 31 -11.35 -9.95 -7.53
N PRO A 32 -10.41 -10.40 -8.39
CA PRO A 32 -9.06 -10.72 -7.94
C PRO A 32 -8.32 -9.47 -7.43
N VAL A 33 -7.46 -9.67 -6.43
CA VAL A 33 -6.52 -8.63 -5.98
C VAL A 33 -5.38 -8.53 -6.99
N ARG A 34 -5.24 -7.37 -7.64
CA ARG A 34 -4.18 -7.06 -8.62
C ARG A 34 -3.02 -6.35 -7.94
N TRP A 35 -2.42 -7.01 -6.95
CA TRP A 35 -1.42 -6.40 -6.05
C TRP A 35 -0.22 -5.79 -6.79
N ASP A 36 0.28 -6.46 -7.83
CA ASP A 36 1.36 -5.96 -8.68
C ASP A 36 1.01 -4.61 -9.34
N ARG A 37 -0.24 -4.47 -9.81
CA ARG A 37 -0.74 -3.24 -10.41
C ARG A 37 -0.95 -2.16 -9.36
N THR A 38 -1.47 -2.53 -8.18
CA THR A 38 -1.64 -1.58 -7.07
C THR A 38 -0.32 -0.95 -6.65
N VAL A 39 0.72 -1.77 -6.44
CA VAL A 39 2.06 -1.26 -6.08
C VAL A 39 2.61 -0.35 -7.18
N ARG A 40 2.52 -0.76 -8.46
CA ARG A 40 2.98 0.07 -9.58
C ARG A 40 2.21 1.38 -9.71
N ALA A 41 0.90 1.38 -9.45
CA ALA A 41 0.08 2.58 -9.49
C ALA A 41 0.47 3.57 -8.39
N VAL A 42 0.69 3.09 -7.16
CA VAL A 42 1.16 3.90 -6.03
C VAL A 42 2.54 4.52 -6.32
N ILE A 43 3.47 3.73 -6.88
CA ILE A 43 4.79 4.24 -7.30
C ILE A 43 4.66 5.29 -8.41
N SER A 44 3.80 5.02 -9.40
CA SER A 44 3.56 5.95 -10.52
C SER A 44 2.89 7.25 -10.07
N ALA A 45 2.13 7.22 -8.96
CA ALA A 45 1.57 8.39 -8.31
C ALA A 45 2.60 9.21 -7.52
N GLY A 46 3.88 8.79 -7.51
CA GLY A 46 5.00 9.55 -6.95
C GLY A 46 5.53 9.02 -5.62
N ALA A 47 5.02 7.89 -5.12
CA ALA A 47 5.55 7.28 -3.90
C ALA A 47 6.99 6.77 -4.14
N ARG A 48 7.93 7.22 -3.31
CA ARG A 48 9.35 6.81 -3.35
C ARG A 48 9.72 5.83 -2.23
N LEU A 49 8.90 5.81 -1.18
CA LEU A 49 9.02 4.96 -0.01
C LEU A 49 7.66 4.31 0.24
N LEU A 50 7.64 2.98 0.35
CA LEU A 50 6.46 2.22 0.78
C LEU A 50 6.70 1.68 2.19
N VAL A 51 5.78 1.99 3.10
CA VAL A 51 5.76 1.46 4.47
C VAL A 51 4.74 0.34 4.53
N CYS A 52 5.21 -0.88 4.76
CA CYS A 52 4.41 -2.09 4.74
C CYS A 52 4.00 -2.49 6.16
N LEU A 53 2.73 -2.25 6.47
CA LEU A 53 2.12 -2.57 7.75
C LEU A 53 1.60 -4.02 7.74
N ASP A 54 2.48 -4.97 8.08
CA ASP A 54 2.10 -6.37 8.24
C ASP A 54 2.96 -7.07 9.32
N PRO A 55 2.43 -8.10 10.00
CA PRO A 55 3.14 -8.74 11.11
C PRO A 55 4.31 -9.66 10.69
N THR A 56 4.54 -9.85 9.39
CA THR A 56 5.44 -10.91 8.86
C THR A 56 6.46 -10.44 7.81
N ASP A 57 6.51 -9.14 7.52
CA ASP A 57 7.24 -8.53 6.39
C ASP A 57 6.85 -9.11 5.01
N THR A 58 5.73 -9.80 4.91
CA THR A 58 5.29 -10.42 3.66
C THR A 58 4.98 -9.35 2.61
N LEU A 59 4.31 -8.25 2.98
CA LEU A 59 4.03 -7.17 2.03
C LEU A 59 5.32 -6.48 1.59
N ALA A 60 6.22 -6.21 2.53
CA ALA A 60 7.52 -5.60 2.24
C ALA A 60 8.32 -6.44 1.24
N ARG A 61 8.35 -7.76 1.42
CA ARG A 61 8.99 -8.69 0.48
C ARG A 61 8.33 -8.68 -0.89
N MET A 62 7.00 -8.73 -0.96
CA MET A 62 6.26 -8.68 -2.22
C MET A 62 6.54 -7.40 -3.00
N VAL A 63 6.55 -6.24 -2.33
CA VAL A 63 6.87 -4.96 -2.97
C VAL A 63 8.29 -4.99 -3.57
N ARG A 64 9.29 -5.49 -2.82
CA ARG A 64 10.67 -5.62 -3.31
C ARG A 64 10.81 -6.57 -4.50
N TRP A 65 9.94 -7.58 -4.61
CA TRP A 65 9.88 -8.45 -5.79
C TRP A 65 9.29 -7.74 -7.02
N ILE A 66 8.30 -6.86 -6.81
CA ILE A 66 7.63 -6.10 -7.87
C ILE A 66 8.54 -4.99 -8.40
N ASP A 67 9.18 -4.23 -7.51
CA ASP A 67 10.09 -3.15 -7.84
C ASP A 67 11.27 -3.11 -6.85
N ARG A 68 12.49 -3.26 -7.38
CA ARG A 68 13.74 -3.26 -6.58
C ARG A 68 14.33 -1.87 -6.35
N ARG A 69 13.81 -0.84 -7.02
CA ARG A 69 14.33 0.53 -6.97
C ARG A 69 13.62 1.38 -5.93
N VAL A 70 12.40 1.00 -5.55
CA VAL A 70 11.64 1.72 -4.53
C VAL A 70 12.15 1.39 -3.12
N GLU A 71 12.19 2.39 -2.24
CA GLU A 71 12.52 2.18 -0.84
C GLU A 71 11.34 1.48 -0.14
N VAL A 72 11.63 0.49 0.73
CA VAL A 72 10.59 -0.29 1.42
C VAL A 72 10.97 -0.51 2.88
N LEU A 73 10.11 -0.03 3.78
CA LEU A 73 10.19 -0.29 5.21
C LEU A 73 9.15 -1.34 5.59
N GLY A 74 9.61 -2.42 6.23
CA GLY A 74 8.74 -3.39 6.88
C GLY A 74 8.56 -3.04 8.35
N THR A 75 7.42 -3.36 8.93
CA THR A 75 7.08 -3.01 10.32
C THR A 75 6.71 -4.24 11.16
N ALA A 76 7.31 -5.40 10.86
CA ALA A 76 7.08 -6.61 11.63
C ALA A 76 7.67 -6.49 13.05
N GLY A 77 6.80 -6.33 14.05
CA GLY A 77 7.18 -6.17 15.45
C GLY A 77 7.37 -4.71 15.90
N SER A 78 7.35 -4.49 17.21
CA SER A 78 7.36 -3.15 17.82
C SER A 78 8.62 -2.36 17.46
N ASP A 79 9.80 -2.98 17.56
CA ASP A 79 11.08 -2.30 17.28
C ASP A 79 11.16 -1.79 15.83
N ALA A 80 10.71 -2.61 14.87
CA ALA A 80 10.71 -2.25 13.45
C ALA A 80 9.69 -1.14 13.15
N LEU A 81 8.50 -1.21 13.75
CA LEU A 81 7.48 -0.16 13.65
C LEU A 81 8.00 1.18 14.20
N GLU A 82 8.63 1.18 15.36
CA GLU A 82 9.21 2.39 15.94
C GLU A 82 10.35 2.97 15.10
N ALA A 83 11.21 2.10 14.54
CA ALA A 83 12.27 2.53 13.63
C ALA A 83 11.70 3.20 12.38
N ALA A 84 10.62 2.65 11.80
CA ALA A 84 9.93 3.26 10.67
C ALA A 84 9.32 4.62 11.04
N ALA A 85 8.68 4.74 12.21
CA ALA A 85 8.12 6.01 12.70
C ALA A 85 9.21 7.08 12.89
N ARG A 86 10.35 6.73 13.48
CA ARG A 86 11.51 7.62 13.63
C ARG A 86 12.03 8.11 12.27
N ARG A 87 12.12 7.21 11.28
CA ARG A 87 12.58 7.53 9.91
C ARG A 87 11.68 8.53 9.18
N LEU A 88 10.37 8.50 9.43
CA LEU A 88 9.38 9.39 8.82
C LEU A 88 9.27 10.75 9.53
N SER A 89 9.68 10.82 10.79
CA SER A 89 9.65 12.05 11.59
C SER A 89 10.94 12.87 11.49
N ALA A 90 11.96 12.34 10.81
CA ALA A 90 13.26 12.97 10.56
C ALA A 90 13.29 13.61 9.18
#